data_AF-B8DMT1-F1
#
_entry.id   AF-B8DMT1-F1
#
_cell.length_a   1.000
_cell.length_b   1.000
_cell.length_c   1.000
_cell.angle_alpha   90.00
_cell.angle_beta   90.00
_cell.angle_gamma   90.00
#
_symmetry.space_group_name_H-M   'P 1'
#
loop_
_entity.id
_entity.type
_entity.pdbx_description
1 polymer ?
#
loop_
_entity_poly.entity_id
_entity_poly.type
_entity_poly.pdbx_seq_one_letter_code
_entity_poly.pdbx_strand_id
1 'polypeptide(L)'
;MFSDAEIKRLLDVANAGCHHGRVAEARQVYEGVLAMKPGFLPARIGQALSHVVVNEFEEAERIIVDDVLKAAPDDAEARALLGLSYLLSGRGDEAAELLRAVSDVDGPAGEMARGLLAQAG
;
A
#
# COMPACT_ATOMS: atom_id res chain seq x y z
N MET A 1 -12.67 -22.14 6.72
CA MET A 1 -11.45 -21.35 6.44
C MET A 1 -11.78 -20.47 5.25
N PHE A 2 -11.54 -19.16 5.31
CA PHE A 2 -11.86 -18.26 4.20
C PHE A 2 -10.99 -18.57 2.98
N SER A 3 -11.60 -18.49 1.80
CA SER A 3 -10.93 -18.50 0.51
C SER A 3 -10.19 -17.19 0.24
N ASP A 4 -9.24 -17.23 -0.68
CA ASP A 4 -8.48 -16.03 -1.09
C ASP A 4 -9.40 -14.94 -1.67
N ALA A 5 -10.49 -15.32 -2.32
CA ALA A 5 -11.47 -14.37 -2.84
C ALA A 5 -12.30 -13.71 -1.72
N GLU A 6 -12.60 -14.43 -0.65
CA GLU A 6 -13.26 -13.86 0.53
C GLU A 6 -12.31 -12.94 1.31
N ILE A 7 -11.05 -13.34 1.45
CA ILE A 7 -10.02 -12.50 2.07
C ILE A 7 -9.82 -11.21 1.29
N LYS A 8 -9.73 -11.27 -0.05
CA LYS A 8 -9.61 -10.07 -0.88
C LYS A 8 -10.77 -9.10 -0.67
N ARG A 9 -12.01 -9.60 -0.60
CA ARG A 9 -13.18 -8.75 -0.28
C ARG A 9 -13.10 -8.10 1.09
N LEU A 10 -12.59 -8.80 2.11
CA LEU A 10 -12.37 -8.21 3.43
C LEU A 10 -11.34 -7.08 3.36
N LEU A 11 -10.28 -7.26 2.57
CA LEU A 11 -9.28 -6.23 2.36
C LEU A 11 -9.84 -5.01 1.61
N ASP A 12 -10.69 -5.23 0.59
CA ASP A 12 -11.35 -4.12 -0.11
C ASP A 12 -12.17 -3.24 0.85
N VAL A 13 -12.89 -3.87 1.79
CA VAL A 13 -13.67 -3.16 2.83
C VAL A 13 -12.74 -2.42 3.81
N ALA A 14 -11.64 -3.02 4.22
CA ALA A 14 -10.67 -2.40 5.11
C ALA A 14 -9.97 -1.20 4.43
N ASN A 15 -9.57 -1.34 3.17
CA ASN A 15 -8.99 -0.27 2.36
C ASN A 15 -9.98 0.91 2.24
N ALA A 16 -11.25 0.64 1.95
CA ALA A 16 -12.30 1.67 1.98
C ALA A 16 -12.45 2.30 3.38
N GLY A 17 -12.30 1.51 4.45
CA GLY A 17 -12.27 1.99 5.83
C GLY A 17 -11.18 3.04 6.07
N CYS A 18 -9.95 2.80 5.58
CA CYS A 18 -8.85 3.76 5.64
C CYS A 18 -9.23 5.10 4.98
N HIS A 19 -9.80 5.07 3.76
CA HIS A 19 -10.22 6.29 3.05
C HIS A 19 -11.35 7.07 3.74
N HIS A 20 -12.12 6.41 4.60
CA HIS A 20 -13.22 7.01 5.36
C HIS A 20 -12.87 7.30 6.83
N GLY A 21 -11.58 7.27 7.20
CA GLY A 21 -11.11 7.58 8.55
C GLY A 21 -11.34 6.48 9.59
N ARG A 22 -11.88 5.31 9.20
CA ARG A 22 -12.03 4.12 10.06
C ARG A 22 -10.76 3.29 10.07
N VAL A 23 -9.65 3.94 10.39
CA VAL A 23 -8.30 3.36 10.28
C VAL A 23 -8.09 2.26 11.33
N ALA A 24 -8.60 2.44 12.54
CA ALA A 24 -8.47 1.46 13.62
C ALA A 24 -9.19 0.14 13.27
N GLU A 25 -10.42 0.23 12.76
CA GLU A 25 -11.18 -0.95 12.32
C GLU A 25 -10.52 -1.62 11.12
N ALA A 26 -9.98 -0.85 10.17
CA ALA A 26 -9.23 -1.41 9.05
C ALA A 26 -8.00 -2.21 9.50
N ARG A 27 -7.23 -1.67 10.46
CA ARG A 27 -6.07 -2.35 11.04
C ARG A 27 -6.43 -3.69 11.67
N GLN A 28 -7.55 -3.77 12.39
CA GLN A 28 -8.05 -5.03 12.96
C GLN A 28 -8.33 -6.09 11.89
N VAL A 29 -8.86 -5.69 10.73
CA VAL A 29 -9.09 -6.62 9.61
C VAL A 29 -7.76 -7.15 9.07
N TYR A 30 -6.78 -6.28 8.83
CA TYR A 30 -5.48 -6.72 8.33
C TYR A 30 -4.76 -7.65 9.30
N GLU A 31 -4.77 -7.32 10.60
CA GLU A 31 -4.21 -8.15 11.67
C GLU A 31 -4.89 -9.52 11.71
N GLY A 32 -6.22 -9.58 11.60
CA GLY A 32 -6.96 -10.84 11.55
C GLY A 32 -6.59 -11.69 10.33
N VAL A 33 -6.44 -11.08 9.15
CA VAL A 33 -5.99 -11.78 7.94
C VAL A 33 -4.57 -12.31 8.12
N LEU A 34 -3.66 -11.51 8.69
CA LEU A 34 -2.27 -11.90 8.90
C LEU A 34 -2.11 -12.97 9.99
N ALA A 35 -2.97 -12.99 11.01
CA ALA A 35 -3.02 -14.06 11.99
C ALA A 35 -3.39 -15.41 11.35
N MET A 36 -4.23 -15.40 10.31
CA MET A 36 -4.59 -16.58 9.53
C MET A 36 -3.57 -16.92 8.44
N LYS A 37 -2.98 -15.90 7.81
CA LYS A 37 -2.03 -16.02 6.71
C LYS A 37 -0.85 -15.06 6.89
N PRO A 38 0.17 -15.43 7.68
CA PRO A 38 1.27 -14.54 8.04
C PRO A 38 2.11 -14.02 6.86
N GLY A 39 2.01 -14.61 5.67
CA GLY A 39 2.72 -14.19 4.45
C GLY A 39 1.84 -13.48 3.41
N PHE A 40 0.60 -13.11 3.74
CA PHE A 40 -0.33 -12.53 2.77
C PHE A 40 0.01 -11.06 2.48
N LEU A 41 0.81 -10.82 1.45
CA LEU A 41 1.31 -9.50 1.08
C LEU A 41 0.22 -8.43 0.92
N PRO A 42 -0.96 -8.71 0.31
CA PRO A 42 -2.02 -7.70 0.20
C PRO A 42 -2.50 -7.14 1.55
N ALA A 43 -2.49 -7.94 2.62
CA ALA A 43 -2.85 -7.45 3.95
C ALA A 43 -1.76 -6.54 4.54
N ARG A 44 -0.47 -6.80 4.25
CA ARG A 44 0.63 -5.90 4.65
C ARG A 44 0.61 -4.58 3.91
N ILE A 45 0.32 -4.62 2.60
CA ILE A 45 0.10 -3.40 1.81
C ILE A 45 -1.04 -2.59 2.42
N GLY A 46 -2.15 -3.24 2.79
CA GLY A 46 -3.25 -2.61 3.53
C GLY A 46 -2.83 -2.01 4.88
N GLN A 47 -1.99 -2.70 5.67
CA GLN A 47 -1.42 -2.12 6.89
C GLN A 47 -0.59 -0.87 6.60
N ALA A 48 0.31 -0.91 5.61
CA ALA A 48 1.09 0.25 5.22
C ALA A 48 0.19 1.42 4.76
N LEU A 49 -0.85 1.15 3.97
CA LEU A 49 -1.85 2.16 3.57
C LEU A 49 -2.49 2.80 4.81
N SER A 50 -2.82 2.01 5.83
CA SER A 50 -3.39 2.50 7.08
C SER A 50 -2.46 3.44 7.86
N HIS A 51 -1.14 3.35 7.66
CA HIS A 51 -0.16 4.27 8.23
C HIS A 51 -0.03 5.54 7.37
N VAL A 52 -0.02 5.41 6.04
CA VAL A 52 0.00 6.55 5.12
C VAL A 52 -1.17 7.50 5.36
N VAL A 53 -2.41 6.98 5.51
CA VAL A 53 -3.61 7.82 5.67
C VAL A 53 -3.67 8.59 7.00
N VAL A 54 -2.81 8.26 7.96
CA VAL A 54 -2.67 9.00 9.24
C VAL A 54 -1.31 9.70 9.38
N ASN A 55 -0.59 9.85 8.26
CA ASN A 55 0.73 10.50 8.18
C ASN A 55 1.84 9.81 8.98
N GLU A 56 1.73 8.51 9.24
CA GLU A 56 2.78 7.68 9.86
C GLU A 56 3.71 7.11 8.77
N PHE A 57 4.39 7.99 8.04
CA PHE A 57 5.09 7.63 6.79
C PHE A 57 6.28 6.68 6.99
N GLU A 58 7.03 6.84 8.08
CA GLU A 58 8.19 6.01 8.40
C GLU A 58 7.77 4.55 8.63
N GLU A 59 6.63 4.35 9.29
CA GLU A 59 6.11 3.01 9.56
C GLU A 59 5.54 2.37 8.30
N ALA A 60 4.88 3.16 7.44
CA ALA A 60 4.45 2.71 6.12
C ALA A 60 5.65 2.25 5.27
N GLU A 61 6.72 3.05 5.21
CA GLU A 61 7.96 2.71 4.50
C GLU A 61 8.56 1.42 5.04
N ARG A 62 8.72 1.30 6.37
CA ARG A 62 9.27 0.11 7.02
C ARG A 62 8.51 -1.15 6.62
N ILE A 63 7.17 -1.13 6.70
CA ILE A 63 6.34 -2.28 6.33
C ILE A 63 6.52 -2.63 4.84
N ILE A 64 6.51 -1.63 3.96
CA ILE A 64 6.64 -1.86 2.53
C ILE A 64 8.02 -2.46 2.19
N VAL A 65 9.09 -1.87 2.70
CA VAL A 65 10.47 -2.28 2.39
C VAL A 65 10.79 -3.63 3.02
N ASP A 66 10.56 -3.78 4.32
CA ASP A 66 11.04 -4.93 5.08
C ASP A 66 10.20 -6.18 4.87
N ASP A 67 8.89 -6.02 4.66
CA ASP A 67 7.98 -7.15 4.62
C ASP A 67 7.40 -7.44 3.24
N VAL A 68 7.17 -6.42 2.40
CA VAL A 68 6.55 -6.61 1.08
C VAL A 68 7.61 -6.73 0.00
N LEU A 69 8.41 -5.68 -0.22
CA LEU A 69 9.42 -5.65 -1.29
C LEU A 69 10.57 -6.62 -1.05
N LYS A 70 10.85 -6.99 0.20
CA LYS A 70 11.78 -8.09 0.49
C LYS A 70 11.32 -9.44 -0.05
N ALA A 71 10.01 -9.68 -0.07
CA ALA A 71 9.41 -10.94 -0.55
C ALA A 71 9.02 -10.86 -2.03
N ALA A 72 8.57 -9.70 -2.50
CA ALA A 72 8.17 -9.42 -3.88
C ALA A 72 8.81 -8.09 -4.33
N PRO A 73 10.09 -8.10 -4.76
CA PRO A 73 10.81 -6.88 -5.10
C PRO A 73 10.15 -6.04 -6.18
N ASP A 74 9.43 -6.69 -7.10
CA ASP A 74 8.76 -6.07 -8.26
C ASP A 74 7.26 -5.84 -8.05
N ASP A 75 6.76 -5.88 -6.81
CA ASP A 75 5.36 -5.59 -6.53
C ASP A 75 5.02 -4.13 -6.86
N ALA A 76 4.23 -3.95 -7.92
CA ALA A 76 3.87 -2.64 -8.45
C ALA A 76 3.00 -1.83 -7.48
N GLU A 77 2.10 -2.50 -6.75
CA GLU A 77 1.20 -1.83 -5.80
C GLU A 77 1.99 -1.30 -4.60
N ALA A 78 2.92 -2.11 -4.08
CA ALA A 78 3.81 -1.71 -3.00
C ALA A 78 4.72 -0.54 -3.40
N ARG A 79 5.30 -0.56 -4.60
CA ARG A 79 6.13 0.55 -5.12
C ARG A 79 5.32 1.83 -5.32
N ALA A 80 4.09 1.74 -5.83
CA ALA A 80 3.20 2.89 -5.98
C ALA A 80 2.83 3.50 -4.61
N LEU A 81 2.51 2.65 -3.62
CA LEU A 81 2.19 3.10 -2.26
C LEU A 81 3.41 3.72 -1.55
N LEU A 82 4.61 3.18 -1.77
CA LEU A 82 5.84 3.78 -1.25
C LEU A 82 6.11 5.14 -1.88
N GLY A 83 5.93 5.26 -3.19
CA GLY A 83 6.01 6.53 -3.90
C GLY A 83 5.01 7.56 -3.38
N LEU A 84 3.77 7.16 -3.09
CA LEU A 84 2.78 8.01 -2.43
C LEU A 84 3.25 8.47 -1.04
N SER A 85 3.76 7.54 -0.22
CA SER A 85 4.27 7.84 1.13
C SER A 85 5.42 8.85 1.07
N TYR A 86 6.34 8.69 0.12
CA TYR A 86 7.45 9.61 -0.10
C TYR A 86 6.97 10.99 -0.56
N LEU A 87 6.00 11.05 -1.48
CA LEU A 87 5.43 12.31 -1.92
C LEU A 87 4.82 13.09 -0.75
N LEU A 88 4.01 12.41 0.08
CA LEU A 88 3.32 13.01 1.22
C LEU A 88 4.27 13.41 2.37
N SER A 89 5.40 12.72 2.52
CA SER A 89 6.45 13.06 3.49
C SER A 89 7.46 14.10 2.96
N GLY A 90 7.27 14.63 1.75
CA GLY A 90 8.12 15.68 1.16
C GLY A 90 9.36 15.16 0.43
N ARG A 91 9.49 13.85 0.23
CA ARG A 91 10.58 13.17 -0.49
C ARG A 91 10.25 13.01 -1.98
N GLY A 92 9.99 14.14 -2.64
CA GLY A 92 9.47 14.17 -4.02
C GLY A 92 10.38 13.50 -5.05
N ASP A 93 11.70 13.68 -4.94
CA ASP A 93 12.66 13.09 -5.89
C ASP A 93 12.66 11.55 -5.82
N GLU A 94 12.68 10.99 -4.62
CA GLU A 94 12.61 9.54 -4.38
C GLU A 94 11.26 8.96 -4.80
N ALA A 95 10.16 9.70 -4.55
CA ALA A 95 8.84 9.34 -5.04
C ALA A 95 8.81 9.26 -6.57
N ALA A 96 9.37 10.25 -7.26
CA ALA A 96 9.36 10.30 -8.72
C ALA A 96 10.15 9.15 -9.35
N GLU A 97 11.27 8.73 -8.77
CA GLU A 97 12.03 7.57 -9.22
C GLU A 97 11.20 6.28 -9.13
N LEU A 98 10.59 6.02 -7.96
CA LEU A 98 9.75 4.84 -7.74
C LEU A 98 8.52 4.82 -8.66
N LEU A 99 7.84 5.95 -8.79
CA LEU A 99 6.60 6.03 -9.58
C LEU A 99 6.87 5.89 -11.08
N ARG A 100 8.02 6.37 -11.59
CA ARG A 100 8.41 6.13 -12.99
C ARG A 100 8.64 4.64 -13.29
N ALA A 101 9.17 3.89 -12.33
CA ALA A 101 9.35 2.44 -12.50
C ALA A 101 8.01 1.67 -12.57
N VAL A 102 6.91 2.29 -12.13
CA VAL A 102 5.56 1.69 -12.11
C VAL A 102 4.64 2.26 -13.20
N SER A 103 4.97 3.42 -13.78
CA SER A 103 4.05 4.17 -14.66
C SER A 103 3.65 3.44 -15.94
N ASP A 104 4.41 2.44 -16.36
CA ASP A 104 4.13 1.63 -17.56
C ASP A 104 3.41 0.31 -17.24
N VAL A 105 3.15 0.03 -15.96
CA VAL A 105 2.39 -1.15 -15.54
C VAL A 105 0.90 -0.93 -15.83
N ASP A 106 0.27 -1.91 -16.47
CA ASP A 106 -1.18 -1.88 -16.70
C ASP A 106 -1.95 -2.10 -15.38
N GLY A 107 -3.03 -1.35 -15.20
CA GLY A 107 -3.93 -1.46 -14.05
C GLY A 107 -3.70 -0.40 -12.95
N PRO A 108 -4.31 -0.60 -11.76
CA PRO A 108 -4.46 0.46 -10.76
C PRO A 108 -3.15 1.08 -10.27
N ALA A 109 -2.09 0.27 -10.12
CA ALA A 109 -0.79 0.76 -9.65
C ALA A 109 -0.14 1.73 -10.64
N GLY A 110 -0.14 1.42 -11.94
CA GLY A 110 0.40 2.32 -12.96
C GLY A 110 -0.48 3.54 -13.18
N GLU A 111 -1.81 3.40 -13.09
CA GLU A 111 -2.74 4.54 -13.10
C GLU A 111 -2.47 5.50 -11.95
N MET A 112 -2.32 4.97 -10.73
CA MET A 112 -1.92 5.75 -9.56
C MET A 112 -0.58 6.44 -9.79
N ALA A 113 0.42 5.71 -10.28
CA ALA A 113 1.75 6.27 -10.51
C ALA A 113 1.74 7.43 -11.52
N ARG A 114 1.04 7.29 -12.64
CA ARG A 114 0.88 8.36 -13.63
C ARG A 114 0.14 9.57 -13.02
N GLY A 115 -0.90 9.33 -12.23
CA GLY A 115 -1.66 10.39 -11.55
C GLY A 115 -0.84 11.16 -10.53
N LEU A 116 0.04 10.48 -9.78
CA LEU A 116 0.92 11.12 -8.79
C LEU A 116 2.06 11.90 -9.46
N LEU A 117 2.67 11.35 -10.52
CA LEU A 117 3.70 12.05 -11.30
C LEU A 117 3.17 13.32 -11.94
N ALA A 118 1.92 13.33 -12.42
CA ALA A 118 1.29 14.50 -13.01
C ALA A 118 1.00 15.64 -12.01
N GLN A 119 0.92 15.33 -10.70
CA GLN A 119 0.69 16.32 -9.64
C GLN A 119 1.98 16.88 -9.05
N ALA A 120 3.13 16.23 -9.29
CA ALA A 120 4.43 16.59 -8.75
C ALA A 120 5.24 17.53 -9.66
N GLY A 121 4.75 17.85 -10.87
CA GLY A 121 5.38 18.77 -11.83
C GLY A 121 4.50 19.98 -12.12
#